data_AF-A0A3N8P923-F1
#
_entry.id   AF-A0A3N8P923-F1
#
_cell.length_a   1.000
_cell.length_b   1.000
_cell.length_c   1.000
_cell.angle_alpha   90.00
_cell.angle_beta   90.00
_cell.angle_gamma   90.00
#
_symmetry.space_group_name_H-M   'P 1'
#
loop_
_entity.id
_entity.type
_entity.pdbx_description
1 polymer ?
#
loop_
_entity_poly.entity_id
_entity_poly.type
_entity_poly.pdbx_seq_one_letter_code
_entity_poly.pdbx_strand_id
1 'polypeptide(L)'
;MIKPDRIPTFHDAELVTIDHRPADHALRLRFRRVGGEIHSFRFTGVISFRIIDFAQQNVVSRLLLSPAYPFSQTEVRHWLKWIGSREDFDAANVDDSRLDQYLADFDTDRKALFVLEPSCGAEVAVLCETIRLDSGPDV
;
A
#
# COMPACT_ATOMS: atom_id res chain seq x y z
N MET A 1 3.72 14.10 -0.09
CA MET A 1 3.81 13.29 1.14
C MET A 1 2.62 13.50 2.04
N ILE A 2 2.14 12.39 2.62
CA ILE A 2 1.29 12.42 3.80
C ILE A 2 2.20 12.65 5.01
N LYS A 3 1.81 13.54 5.93
CA LYS A 3 2.52 13.73 7.20
C LYS A 3 2.07 12.64 8.19
N PRO A 4 2.98 11.96 8.91
CA PRO A 4 2.65 10.85 9.81
C PRO A 4 1.56 11.21 10.82
N ASP A 5 1.65 12.40 11.42
CA ASP A 5 0.75 12.90 12.47
C ASP A 5 -0.68 13.19 11.99
N ARG A 6 -0.97 13.01 10.70
CA ARG A 6 -2.27 13.30 10.08
C ARG A 6 -2.99 12.06 9.55
N ILE A 7 -2.46 10.87 9.79
CA ILE A 7 -3.09 9.62 9.32
C ILE A 7 -4.01 9.11 10.44
N PRO A 8 -5.33 9.09 10.24
CA PRO A 8 -6.24 8.50 11.21
C PRO A 8 -5.95 7.00 11.33
N THR A 9 -6.30 6.41 12.47
CA THR A 9 -6.21 4.95 12.60
C THR A 9 -7.20 4.27 11.64
N PHE A 10 -6.70 3.26 10.92
CA PHE A 10 -7.49 2.41 10.03
C PHE A 10 -7.74 1.02 10.62
N HIS A 11 -7.40 0.77 11.89
CA HIS A 11 -7.80 -0.48 12.55
C HIS A 11 -9.33 -0.63 12.50
N ASP A 12 -9.80 -1.82 12.15
CA ASP A 12 -11.21 -2.15 11.89
C ASP A 12 -11.86 -1.39 10.72
N ALA A 13 -11.10 -0.63 9.92
CA ALA A 13 -11.60 -0.09 8.66
C ALA A 13 -11.70 -1.20 7.62
N GLU A 14 -12.65 -1.07 6.70
CA GLU A 14 -12.87 -2.04 5.63
C GLU A 14 -12.40 -1.47 4.29
N LEU A 15 -11.57 -2.21 3.55
CA LEU A 15 -11.29 -1.89 2.15
C LEU A 15 -12.53 -2.21 1.31
N VAL A 16 -13.17 -1.18 0.76
CA VAL A 16 -14.45 -1.27 0.04
C VAL A 16 -14.34 -0.99 -1.45
N THR A 17 -13.23 -0.43 -1.92
CA THR A 17 -13.03 -0.19 -3.36
C THR A 17 -11.56 -0.29 -3.75
N ILE A 18 -11.34 -0.91 -4.90
CA ILE A 18 -10.09 -0.89 -5.66
C ILE A 18 -10.41 -0.26 -7.02
N ASP A 19 -9.76 0.86 -7.34
CA ASP A 19 -9.86 1.55 -8.63
C ASP A 19 -8.46 1.63 -9.24
N HIS A 20 -8.17 0.75 -10.19
CA HIS A 20 -6.88 0.65 -10.88
C HIS A 20 -6.98 1.26 -12.27
N ARG A 21 -6.09 2.21 -12.57
CA ARG A 21 -6.01 2.93 -13.84
C ARG A 21 -4.61 2.77 -14.43
N PRO A 22 -4.37 1.70 -15.21
CA PRO A 22 -3.04 1.40 -15.73
C PRO A 22 -2.46 2.51 -16.61
N ALA A 23 -3.31 3.14 -17.45
CA ALA A 23 -2.88 4.19 -18.37
C ALA A 23 -2.33 5.43 -17.65
N ASP A 24 -2.84 5.70 -16.44
CA ASP A 24 -2.44 6.84 -15.62
C ASP A 24 -1.34 6.48 -14.59
N HIS A 25 -0.89 5.22 -14.58
CA HIS A 25 -0.07 4.66 -13.51
C HIS A 25 -0.65 4.99 -12.12
N ALA A 26 -1.96 4.81 -11.96
CA ALA A 26 -2.68 5.22 -10.78
C ALA A 26 -3.49 4.09 -10.16
N LEU A 27 -3.52 4.07 -8.83
CA LEU A 27 -4.35 3.18 -8.03
C LEU A 27 -5.06 4.02 -6.98
N ARG A 28 -6.31 3.69 -6.67
CA ARG A 28 -7.04 4.27 -5.56
C ARG A 28 -7.68 3.17 -4.74
N LEU A 29 -7.41 3.20 -3.44
CA LEU A 29 -8.01 2.30 -2.45
C LEU A 29 -8.91 3.12 -1.53
N ARG A 30 -10.17 2.70 -1.38
CA ARG A 30 -11.13 3.37 -0.48
C ARG A 30 -11.44 2.49 0.71
N PHE A 31 -11.39 3.11 1.88
CA PHE A 31 -11.58 2.46 3.17
C PHE A 31 -12.78 3.09 3.87
N ARG A 32 -13.69 2.25 4.36
CA ARG A 32 -14.79 2.65 5.23
C ARG A 32 -14.38 2.43 6.68
N ARG A 33 -14.30 3.49 7.48
CA ARG A 33 -14.00 3.38 8.92
C ARG A 33 -15.24 2.95 9.69
N VAL A 34 -15.05 2.53 10.95
CA VAL A 34 -16.14 2.11 11.86
C VAL A 34 -17.24 3.19 12.00
N GLY A 35 -16.88 4.48 11.93
CA GLY A 35 -17.82 5.60 11.95
C GLY A 35 -18.58 5.83 10.64
N GLY A 36 -18.37 5.01 9.60
CA GLY A 36 -18.97 5.16 8.28
C GLY A 36 -18.24 6.11 7.33
N GLU A 37 -17.28 6.88 7.85
CA GLU A 37 -16.43 7.79 7.07
C GLU A 37 -15.62 7.03 6.00
N ILE A 38 -15.61 7.55 4.77
CA ILE A 38 -14.78 7.02 3.69
C ILE A 38 -13.49 7.84 3.58
N HIS A 39 -12.37 7.12 3.59
CA HIS A 39 -11.05 7.67 3.33
C HIS A 39 -10.45 7.00 2.11
N SER A 40 -9.76 7.77 1.28
CA SER A 40 -9.16 7.29 0.04
C SER A 40 -7.64 7.46 0.07
N PHE A 41 -6.91 6.37 -0.14
CA PHE A 41 -5.51 6.43 -0.52
C PHE A 41 -5.40 6.48 -2.05
N ARG A 42 -4.76 7.52 -2.57
CA ARG A 42 -4.40 7.65 -3.98
C ARG A 42 -2.92 7.43 -4.15
N PHE A 43 -2.58 6.53 -5.07
CA PHE A 43 -1.24 6.18 -5.47
C PHE A 43 -1.01 6.68 -6.89
N THR A 44 0.06 7.43 -7.12
CA THR A 44 0.45 7.93 -8.45
C THR A 44 1.86 7.47 -8.78
N GLY A 45 2.15 7.26 -10.06
CA GLY A 45 3.40 6.64 -10.48
C GLY A 45 3.52 5.23 -9.93
N VAL A 46 2.42 4.46 -9.99
CA VAL A 46 2.38 3.07 -9.53
C VAL A 46 3.36 2.25 -10.37
N ILE A 47 4.37 1.69 -9.70
CA ILE A 47 5.43 0.86 -10.29
C ILE A 47 4.96 -0.60 -10.30
N SER A 48 4.45 -1.06 -9.17
CA SER A 48 3.90 -2.41 -9.01
C SER A 48 2.97 -2.45 -7.80
N PHE A 49 2.00 -3.36 -7.84
CA PHE A 49 1.17 -3.65 -6.68
C PHE A 49 0.65 -5.07 -6.77
N ARG A 50 0.25 -5.61 -5.63
CA ARG A 50 -0.46 -6.88 -5.54
C ARG A 50 -1.55 -6.77 -4.49
N ILE A 51 -2.72 -7.32 -4.82
CA ILE A 51 -3.88 -7.45 -3.95
C ILE A 51 -4.36 -8.89 -4.08
N ILE A 52 -4.52 -9.58 -2.96
CA ILE A 52 -5.10 -10.93 -2.90
C ILE A 52 -6.28 -10.95 -1.93
N ASP A 53 -7.12 -11.97 -2.03
CA ASP A 53 -8.20 -12.27 -1.07
C ASP A 53 -9.17 -11.10 -0.81
N PHE A 54 -9.38 -10.24 -1.81
CA PHE A 54 -10.43 -9.24 -1.77
C PHE A 54 -11.80 -9.92 -1.87
N ALA A 55 -12.51 -9.94 -0.75
CA ALA A 55 -13.74 -10.69 -0.57
C ALA A 55 -14.85 -9.82 0.06
N GLN A 56 -15.89 -10.46 0.63
CA GLN A 56 -17.02 -9.75 1.24
C GLN A 56 -16.64 -8.95 2.48
N GLN A 57 -15.56 -9.32 3.18
CA GLN A 57 -15.03 -8.60 4.35
C GLN A 57 -13.53 -8.41 4.15
N ASN A 58 -13.06 -7.15 4.15
CA ASN A 58 -11.64 -6.80 3.97
C ASN A 58 -11.20 -5.88 5.09
N VAL A 59 -11.12 -6.42 6.31
CA VAL A 59 -10.89 -5.67 7.53
C VAL A 59 -9.40 -5.45 7.72
N VAL A 60 -9.01 -4.19 7.90
CA VAL A 60 -7.63 -3.76 8.13
C VAL A 60 -7.24 -4.05 9.58
N SER A 61 -6.13 -4.77 9.74
CA SER A 61 -5.41 -4.83 11.02
C SER A 61 -4.47 -3.63 11.14
N ARG A 62 -3.58 -3.45 10.15
CA ARG A 62 -2.59 -2.37 10.13
C ARG A 62 -2.36 -1.85 8.72
N LEU A 63 -2.04 -0.55 8.64
CA LEU A 63 -1.48 0.08 7.44
C LEU A 63 -0.05 0.51 7.72
N LEU A 64 0.90 0.06 6.91
CA LEU A 64 2.30 0.46 6.97
C LEU A 64 2.61 1.29 5.71
N LEU A 65 3.20 2.47 5.89
CA LEU A 65 3.46 3.38 4.78
C LEU A 65 4.73 4.17 4.99
N SER A 66 5.60 4.23 3.99
CA SER A 66 6.81 5.05 4.07
C SER A 66 6.48 6.53 3.79
N PRO A 67 7.17 7.49 4.44
CA PRO A 67 8.20 7.31 5.47
C PRO A 67 7.63 7.19 6.91
N ALA A 68 6.30 7.20 7.11
CA ALA A 68 5.71 7.16 8.45
C ALA A 68 6.02 5.87 9.23
N TYR A 69 6.21 4.76 8.51
CA TYR A 69 6.71 3.49 9.01
C TYR A 69 8.14 3.26 8.49
N PRO A 70 9.14 3.14 9.37
CA PRO A 70 10.52 2.90 8.97
C PRO A 70 10.73 1.41 8.64
N PHE A 71 10.42 1.03 7.40
CA PHE A 71 10.63 -0.36 6.96
C PHE A 71 12.10 -0.77 7.07
N SER A 72 12.35 -1.92 7.66
CA SER A 72 13.67 -2.57 7.63
C SER A 72 13.99 -3.13 6.23
N GLN A 73 15.27 -3.33 5.94
CA GLN A 73 15.73 -3.95 4.71
C GLN A 73 15.08 -5.32 4.45
N THR A 74 14.90 -6.12 5.51
CA THR A 74 14.23 -7.43 5.45
C THR A 74 12.76 -7.30 5.05
N GLU A 75 12.03 -6.35 5.62
CA GLU A 75 10.62 -6.11 5.29
C GLU A 75 10.46 -5.60 3.85
N VAL A 76 11.30 -4.65 3.41
CA VAL A 76 11.25 -4.16 2.03
C VAL A 76 11.52 -5.30 1.05
N ARG A 77 12.53 -6.13 1.30
CA ARG A 77 12.82 -7.29 0.44
C ARG A 77 11.63 -8.25 0.38
N HIS A 78 11.04 -8.54 1.54
CA HIS A 78 9.86 -9.40 1.64
C HIS A 78 8.71 -8.87 0.78
N TRP A 79 8.32 -7.60 0.95
CA TRP A 79 7.18 -7.02 0.23
C TRP A 79 7.45 -6.87 -1.27
N LEU A 80 8.66 -6.47 -1.68
CA LEU A 80 9.00 -6.38 -3.09
C LEU A 80 8.95 -7.75 -3.78
N LYS A 81 9.44 -8.80 -3.10
CA LYS A 81 9.32 -10.17 -3.58
C LYS A 81 7.86 -10.59 -3.66
N TRP A 82 7.10 -10.39 -2.59
CA TRP A 82 5.69 -10.76 -2.50
C TRP A 82 4.84 -10.10 -3.61
N ILE A 83 5.07 -8.81 -3.91
CA ILE A 83 4.41 -8.09 -5.01
C ILE A 83 4.70 -8.76 -6.36
N GLY A 84 5.93 -9.23 -6.57
CA GLY A 84 6.35 -9.88 -7.81
C GLY A 84 5.89 -11.34 -7.95
N SER A 85 5.67 -12.04 -6.83
CA SER A 85 5.28 -13.45 -6.84
C SER A 85 3.82 -13.64 -7.28
N ARG A 86 3.52 -14.81 -7.83
CA ARG A 86 2.18 -15.32 -8.17
C ARG A 86 2.02 -16.74 -7.63
N GLU A 87 0.80 -17.28 -7.63
CA GLU A 87 0.49 -18.60 -7.05
C GLU A 87 1.43 -19.71 -7.53
N ASP A 88 1.78 -19.74 -8.82
CA ASP A 88 2.70 -20.73 -9.41
C ASP A 88 4.10 -20.18 -9.73
N PHE A 89 4.41 -18.96 -9.28
CA PHE A 89 5.67 -18.29 -9.62
C PHE A 89 6.22 -17.54 -8.42
N ASP A 90 7.35 -18.02 -7.89
CA ASP A 90 8.09 -17.23 -6.93
C ASP A 90 8.96 -16.22 -7.66
N ALA A 91 8.76 -14.92 -7.38
CA ALA A 91 9.59 -13.90 -7.96
C ALA A 91 11.04 -14.08 -7.54
N ALA A 92 11.94 -13.78 -8.48
CA ALA A 92 13.36 -13.73 -8.19
C ALA A 92 13.62 -12.80 -7.00
N ASN A 93 14.60 -13.16 -6.18
CA ASN A 93 15.03 -12.30 -5.09
C ASN A 93 15.44 -10.94 -5.65
N VAL A 94 15.02 -9.88 -4.95
CA VAL A 94 15.52 -8.53 -5.23
C VAL A 94 16.99 -8.48 -4.83
N ASP A 95 17.84 -8.10 -5.78
CA ASP A 95 19.27 -7.87 -5.54
C ASP A 95 19.51 -6.76 -4.52
N ASP A 96 20.59 -6.87 -3.75
CA ASP A 96 20.90 -5.98 -2.63
C ASP A 96 21.09 -4.53 -3.08
N SER A 97 21.72 -4.32 -4.24
CA SER A 97 21.92 -2.97 -4.80
C SER A 97 20.61 -2.24 -5.09
N ARG A 98 19.60 -2.98 -5.57
CA ARG A 98 18.28 -2.45 -5.89
C ARG A 98 17.46 -2.21 -4.62
N LEU A 99 17.64 -3.06 -3.62
CA LEU A 99 17.01 -2.91 -2.32
C LEU A 99 17.51 -1.65 -1.60
N ASP A 100 18.82 -1.42 -1.59
CA ASP A 100 19.43 -0.22 -1.01
C ASP A 100 18.97 1.04 -1.72
N GLN A 101 18.81 0.99 -3.05
CA GLN A 101 18.24 2.09 -3.82
C GLN A 101 16.79 2.40 -3.41
N TYR A 102 15.95 1.39 -3.19
CA TYR A 102 14.58 1.61 -2.73
C TYR A 102 14.52 2.21 -1.33
N LEU A 103 15.35 1.74 -0.40
CA LEU A 103 15.45 2.32 0.94
C LEU A 103 15.85 3.81 0.86
N ALA A 104 16.88 4.12 0.08
CA ALA A 104 17.29 5.52 -0.14
C ALA A 104 16.19 6.36 -0.84
N ASP A 105 15.42 5.76 -1.73
CA ASP A 105 14.29 6.43 -2.40
C ASP A 105 13.11 6.68 -1.46
N PHE A 106 12.87 5.80 -0.48
CA PHE A 106 11.87 6.01 0.57
C PHE A 106 12.29 7.12 1.53
N ASP A 107 13.56 7.15 1.93
CA ASP A 107 14.12 8.18 2.81
C ASP A 107 14.14 9.57 2.16
N THR A 108 14.29 9.62 0.84
CA THR A 108 14.28 10.86 0.05
C THR A 108 12.92 11.16 -0.58
N ASP A 109 11.87 10.44 -0.19
CA ASP A 109 10.50 10.62 -0.67
C ASP A 109 10.33 10.54 -2.22
N ARG A 110 11.26 9.89 -2.91
CA ARG A 110 11.17 9.65 -4.37
C ARG A 110 10.27 8.47 -4.71
N LYS A 111 10.12 7.55 -3.76
CA LYS A 111 9.23 6.39 -3.86
C LYS A 111 8.53 6.19 -2.53
N ALA A 112 7.46 5.41 -2.56
CA ALA A 112 6.75 5.02 -1.38
C ALA A 112 6.26 3.58 -1.47
N LEU A 113 6.33 2.88 -0.33
CA LEU A 113 5.74 1.57 -0.11
C LEU A 113 4.53 1.71 0.81
N PHE A 114 3.42 1.11 0.41
CA PHE A 114 2.21 0.96 1.21
C PHE A 114 1.89 -0.51 1.38
N VAL A 115 1.54 -0.91 2.59
CA VAL A 115 1.13 -2.28 2.93
C VAL A 115 -0.14 -2.20 3.77
N LEU A 116 -1.13 -3.01 3.40
CA LEU A 116 -2.30 -3.34 4.19
C LEU A 116 -2.12 -4.77 4.70
N GLU A 117 -1.96 -4.91 6.01
CA GLU A 117 -2.03 -6.20 6.67
C GLU A 117 -3.47 -6.45 7.12
N PRO A 118 -4.14 -7.50 6.62
CA PRO A 118 -5.52 -7.76 6.96
C PRO A 118 -5.65 -8.35 8.36
N SER A 119 -6.74 -8.00 9.04
CA SER A 119 -7.31 -8.87 10.07
C SER A 119 -8.13 -9.99 9.42
N CYS A 120 -8.76 -9.72 8.28
CA CYS A 120 -9.49 -10.69 7.46
C CYS A 120 -9.65 -10.13 6.03
N GLY A 121 -9.57 -10.99 5.01
CA GLY A 121 -9.72 -10.61 3.60
C GLY A 121 -8.46 -9.99 3.01
N ALA A 122 -8.62 -8.87 2.31
CA ALA A 122 -7.60 -8.37 1.39
C ALA A 122 -6.24 -8.05 2.03
N GLU A 123 -5.18 -8.70 1.52
CA GLU A 123 -3.79 -8.30 1.74
C GLU A 123 -3.30 -7.47 0.55
N VAL A 124 -2.66 -6.32 0.82
CA VAL A 124 -2.27 -5.37 -0.23
C VAL A 124 -0.85 -4.88 -0.02
N ALA A 125 -0.07 -4.81 -1.09
CA ALA A 125 1.16 -4.05 -1.13
C ALA A 125 1.25 -3.24 -2.43
N VAL A 126 1.67 -1.97 -2.32
CA VAL A 126 1.76 -1.01 -3.43
C VAL A 126 3.11 -0.30 -3.37
N LEU A 127 3.88 -0.39 -4.46
CA LEU A 127 5.08 0.41 -4.70
C LEU A 127 4.75 1.49 -5.73
N CYS A 128 4.97 2.75 -5.36
CA CYS A 128 4.63 3.90 -6.20
C CYS A 128 5.60 5.08 -5.96
N GLU A 129 5.41 6.17 -6.70
CA GLU A 129 6.16 7.41 -6.48
C GLU A 129 5.56 8.26 -5.36
N THR A 130 4.23 8.32 -5.25
CA THR A 130 3.57 9.18 -4.25
C THR A 130 2.27 8.57 -3.74
N ILE A 131 2.07 8.68 -2.42
CA ILE A 131 0.82 8.36 -1.72
C ILE A 131 0.18 9.67 -1.24
N ARG A 132 -1.13 9.81 -1.44
CA ARG A 132 -1.95 10.87 -0.86
C ARG A 132 -3.15 10.27 -0.15
N LEU A 133 -3.49 10.84 1.01
CA LEU A 133 -4.69 10.51 1.75
C LEU A 133 -5.68 11.64 1.59
N ASP A 134 -6.86 11.31 1.07
CA ASP A 134 -7.97 12.23 0.97
C ASP A 134 -9.11 11.75 1.88
N SER A 135 -9.67 12.68 2.64
CA SER A 135 -11.00 12.54 3.20
C SER A 135 -12.00 13.14 2.20
N GLY A 136 -12.98 12.36 1.76
CA GLY A 136 -13.96 12.83 0.78
C GLY A 136 -15.31 12.16 1.00
N PRO A 137 -16.42 12.84 0.70
CA PRO A 137 -17.73 12.19 0.68
C PRO A 137 -17.73 11.09 -0.37
N ASP A 138 -18.52 10.05 -0.13
CA ASP A 138 -18.79 8.98 -1.09
C ASP A 138 -19.57 9.62 -2.26
N VAL A 139 -18.87 9.87 -3.38
CA VAL A 139 -19.48 10.27 -4.65
C VAL A 139 -19.09 9.27 -5.72
#